data_AF-F4BA18-F1
#
_entry.id   AF-F4BA18-F1
#
_cell.length_a   1.000
_cell.length_b   1.000
_cell.length_c   1.000
_cell.angle_alpha   90.00
_cell.angle_beta   90.00
_cell.angle_gamma   90.00
#
_symmetry.space_group_name_H-M   'P 1'
#
loop_
_entity.id
_entity.type
_entity.pdbx_description
1 polymer ?
#
loop_
_entity_poly.entity_id
_entity_poly.type
_entity_poly.pdbx_seq_one_letter_code
_entity_poly.pdbx_strand_id
1 'polypeptide(L)'
;MIYGKILQIKEKKTIFEVSIEVHFNPLPGQYVSLVFPSENEIPLGIGDYYDGVLSLFIESEKIVNKIRNKKFVILKGPLGKRIDLGRRILGIAEGNLYYDLLFPLRQAKRQGKEVKVLCKDCESEFEEPSRDEDFDMILASVDYNEIKYLPPEAYVYVRWVKMNCNMGVCGICNINGHLPCIEGPFMKVKDLVD
;
A
#
# COMPACT_ATOMS: atom_id res chain seq x y z
N MET A 1 2.27 -15.13 12.58
CA MET A 1 2.05 -15.54 11.17
C MET A 1 0.59 -15.95 11.05
N ILE A 2 -0.02 -15.66 9.91
CA ILE A 2 -1.45 -15.85 9.61
C ILE A 2 -1.55 -16.76 8.40
N TYR A 3 -2.41 -17.77 8.47
CA TYR A 3 -2.76 -18.60 7.31
C TYR A 3 -3.96 -17.96 6.63
N GLY A 4 -3.75 -17.42 5.43
CA GLY A 4 -4.81 -16.84 4.61
C GLY A 4 -5.27 -17.83 3.55
N LYS A 5 -6.58 -18.04 3.40
CA LYS A 5 -7.12 -18.91 2.36
C LYS A 5 -7.31 -18.12 1.07
N ILE A 6 -6.71 -18.57 -0.02
CA ILE A 6 -6.90 -17.93 -1.32
C ILE A 6 -8.32 -18.20 -1.77
N LEU A 7 -9.08 -17.15 -2.02
CA LEU A 7 -10.44 -17.23 -2.55
C LEU A 7 -10.45 -17.12 -4.07
N GLN A 8 -9.68 -16.16 -4.60
CA GLN A 8 -9.63 -15.87 -6.02
C GLN A 8 -8.30 -15.21 -6.41
N ILE A 9 -7.84 -15.50 -7.63
CA ILE A 9 -6.78 -14.75 -8.31
C ILE A 9 -7.38 -14.29 -9.63
N LYS A 10 -7.49 -12.98 -9.82
CA LYS A 10 -8.00 -12.36 -11.04
C LYS A 10 -6.89 -11.61 -11.74
N GLU A 11 -6.65 -11.96 -13.00
CA GLU A 11 -5.75 -11.23 -13.86
C GLU A 11 -6.42 -9.95 -14.36
N LYS A 12 -5.72 -8.83 -14.25
CA LYS A 12 -6.04 -7.53 -14.85
C LYS A 12 -4.87 -7.13 -15.75
N LYS A 13 -5.11 -6.18 -16.67
CA LYS A 13 -4.16 -5.73 -17.72
C LYS A 13 -2.67 -5.95 -17.37
N THR A 14 -2.18 -5.35 -16.29
CA THR A 14 -0.77 -5.36 -15.87
C THR A 14 -0.55 -5.90 -14.45
N ILE A 15 -1.59 -6.44 -13.80
CA ILE A 15 -1.54 -6.78 -12.37
C ILE A 15 -2.50 -7.90 -12.03
N PHE A 16 -2.23 -8.63 -10.95
CA PHE A 16 -3.11 -9.67 -10.43
C PHE A 16 -3.76 -9.19 -9.13
N GLU A 17 -5.07 -9.28 -9.04
CA GLU A 17 -5.81 -9.10 -7.79
C GLU A 17 -5.98 -10.47 -7.12
N VAL A 18 -5.47 -10.59 -5.90
CA VAL A 18 -5.53 -11.81 -5.09
C VAL A 18 -6.40 -11.55 -3.88
N SER A 19 -7.55 -12.22 -3.82
CA SER A 19 -8.48 -12.15 -2.69
C SER A 19 -8.20 -13.28 -1.71
N ILE A 20 -8.01 -12.93 -0.44
CA ILE A 20 -7.56 -13.84 0.62
C ILE A 20 -8.45 -13.67 1.84
N GLU A 21 -9.07 -14.75 2.30
CA GLU A 21 -9.79 -14.80 3.58
C GLU A 21 -8.78 -14.82 4.73
N VAL A 22 -8.89 -13.86 5.66
CA VAL A 22 -7.97 -13.67 6.79
C VAL A 22 -8.70 -13.27 8.07
N HIS A 23 -8.09 -13.57 9.22
CA HIS A 23 -8.64 -13.25 10.55
C HIS A 23 -7.84 -12.15 11.27
N PHE A 24 -7.70 -10.99 10.63
CA PHE A 24 -7.19 -9.77 11.25
C PHE A 24 -7.81 -8.54 10.58
N ASN A 25 -7.74 -7.38 11.24
CA ASN A 25 -8.27 -6.11 10.74
C ASN A 25 -7.11 -5.14 10.47
N PRO A 26 -6.69 -4.94 9.21
CA PRO A 26 -5.69 -3.93 8.89
C PRO A 26 -6.26 -2.52 9.03
N LEU A 27 -5.38 -1.56 9.31
CA LEU A 27 -5.71 -0.14 9.35
C LEU A 27 -5.03 0.60 8.17
N PRO A 28 -5.60 1.73 7.72
CA PRO A 28 -4.96 2.59 6.73
C PRO A 28 -3.50 2.87 7.08
N GLY A 29 -2.61 2.78 6.10
CA GLY A 29 -1.18 2.97 6.29
C GLY A 29 -0.39 1.69 6.49
N GLN A 30 -1.05 0.56 6.82
CA GLN A 30 -0.39 -0.71 7.07
C GLN A 30 -0.23 -1.56 5.80
N TYR A 31 0.67 -2.55 5.90
CA TYR A 31 0.95 -3.51 4.84
C TYR A 31 1.02 -4.94 5.39
N VAL A 32 1.21 -5.93 4.52
CA VAL A 32 1.47 -7.32 4.92
C VAL A 32 2.72 -7.84 4.24
N SER A 33 3.31 -8.89 4.79
CA SER A 33 4.33 -9.65 4.08
C SER A 33 3.82 -11.03 3.70
N LEU A 34 3.99 -11.40 2.43
CA LEU A 34 3.81 -12.75 1.93
C LEU A 34 5.07 -13.56 2.24
N VAL A 35 4.90 -14.64 3.02
CA VAL A 35 6.01 -15.46 3.53
C VAL A 35 6.14 -16.73 2.70
N PHE A 36 7.31 -16.93 2.09
CA PHE A 36 7.72 -18.20 1.51
C PHE A 36 8.74 -18.87 2.45
N PRO A 37 8.33 -19.90 3.21
CA PRO A 37 9.19 -20.54 4.21
C PRO A 37 10.53 -20.97 3.62
N SER A 38 11.62 -20.70 4.35
CA SER A 38 13.00 -21.02 3.95
C SER A 38 13.52 -20.31 2.69
N GLU A 39 12.74 -19.40 2.09
CA GLU A 39 13.14 -18.61 0.93
C GLU A 39 13.24 -17.12 1.28
N ASN A 40 12.10 -16.43 1.30
CA ASN A 40 12.04 -14.98 1.48
C ASN A 40 10.66 -14.49 1.97
N GLU A 41 10.66 -13.28 2.51
CA GLU A 41 9.47 -12.48 2.83
C GLU A 41 9.32 -11.39 1.76
N ILE A 42 8.10 -11.19 1.24
CA ILE A 42 7.81 -10.15 0.24
C ILE A 42 6.82 -9.15 0.85
N PRO A 43 7.21 -7.89 1.11
CA PRO A 43 6.27 -6.86 1.56
C PRO A 43 5.31 -6.52 0.42
N LEU A 44 4.02 -6.45 0.72
CA LEU A 44 2.95 -6.11 -0.21
C LEU A 44 2.00 -5.11 0.45
N GLY A 45 1.70 -4.03 -0.27
CA GLY A 45 0.66 -3.09 0.12
C GLY A 45 -0.70 -3.77 0.18
N ILE A 46 -1.53 -3.32 1.11
CA ILE A 46 -2.92 -3.77 1.17
C ILE A 46 -3.69 -3.00 0.11
N GLY A 47 -4.27 -3.72 -0.85
CA GLY A 47 -5.09 -3.11 -1.90
C GLY A 47 -6.48 -2.76 -1.41
N ASP A 48 -7.09 -3.66 -0.63
CA ASP A 48 -8.32 -3.40 0.09
C ASP A 48 -8.52 -4.42 1.21
N TYR A 49 -9.46 -4.13 2.11
CA TYR A 49 -9.95 -5.07 3.09
C TYR A 49 -11.43 -4.80 3.38
N TYR A 50 -12.27 -5.83 3.26
CA TYR A 50 -13.68 -5.77 3.58
C TYR A 50 -14.17 -7.12 4.08
N ASP A 51 -14.82 -7.13 5.26
CA ASP A 51 -15.51 -8.30 5.84
C ASP A 51 -14.65 -9.58 5.85
N GLY A 52 -13.45 -9.52 6.42
CA GLY A 52 -12.55 -10.67 6.49
C GLY A 52 -11.80 -11.01 5.20
N VAL A 53 -12.05 -10.30 4.10
CA VAL A 53 -11.39 -10.52 2.80
C VAL A 53 -10.37 -9.42 2.54
N LEU A 54 -9.11 -9.83 2.44
CA LEU A 54 -7.97 -9.01 2.04
C LEU A 54 -7.77 -9.10 0.53
N SER A 55 -7.69 -7.96 -0.16
CA SER A 55 -7.26 -7.88 -1.56
C SER A 55 -5.81 -7.39 -1.64
N LEU A 56 -4.96 -8.13 -2.35
CA LEU A 56 -3.60 -7.74 -2.68
C LEU A 56 -3.46 -7.55 -4.20
N PHE A 57 -2.78 -6.49 -4.61
CA PHE A 57 -2.45 -6.25 -6.01
C PHE A 57 -0.97 -6.60 -6.25
N ILE A 58 -0.72 -7.57 -7.13
CA ILE A 58 0.62 -8.14 -7.35
C ILE A 58 0.98 -8.03 -8.82
N GLU A 59 2.04 -7.27 -9.13
CA GLU A 59 2.54 -7.11 -10.51
C GLU A 59 3.40 -8.30 -10.96
N SER A 60 4.06 -8.97 -10.02
CA SER A 60 5.01 -10.05 -10.34
C SER A 60 4.28 -11.36 -10.64
N GLU A 61 4.29 -11.76 -11.90
CA GLU A 61 3.78 -13.07 -12.34
C GLU A 61 4.50 -14.23 -11.62
N LYS A 62 5.80 -14.07 -11.32
CA LYS A 62 6.58 -15.06 -10.55
C LYS A 62 5.98 -15.32 -9.17
N ILE A 63 5.55 -14.27 -8.46
CA ILE A 63 4.91 -14.40 -7.15
C ILE A 63 3.55 -15.11 -7.31
N VAL A 64 2.76 -14.69 -8.30
CA VAL A 64 1.44 -15.25 -8.56
C VAL A 64 1.54 -16.73 -8.91
N ASN A 65 2.47 -17.12 -9.79
CA ASN A 65 2.67 -18.51 -10.18
C ASN A 65 3.10 -19.40 -8.99
N LYS A 66 3.80 -18.85 -7.98
CA LYS A 66 4.11 -19.59 -6.74
C LYS A 66 2.86 -19.88 -5.89
N ILE A 67 1.86 -19.00 -5.91
CA ILE A 67 0.65 -19.13 -5.08
C ILE A 67 -0.58 -19.67 -5.83
N ARG A 68 -0.59 -19.63 -7.17
CA ARG A 68 -1.76 -19.94 -8.02
C ARG A 68 -2.38 -21.32 -7.75
N ASN A 69 -1.55 -22.31 -7.46
CA ASN A 69 -1.98 -23.69 -7.18
C ASN A 69 -2.03 -24.01 -5.68
N LYS A 70 -1.98 -23.00 -4.80
CA LYS A 70 -2.03 -23.17 -3.35
C LYS A 70 -3.44 -22.84 -2.84
N LYS A 71 -3.91 -23.59 -1.84
CA LYS A 71 -5.16 -23.25 -1.14
C LYS A 71 -4.95 -22.16 -0.08
N PHE A 72 -3.76 -22.09 0.48
CA PHE A 72 -3.41 -21.15 1.55
C PHE A 72 -2.07 -20.46 1.25
N VAL A 73 -1.95 -19.24 1.75
CA VAL A 73 -0.68 -18.50 1.84
C VAL A 73 -0.36 -18.19 3.30
N ILE A 74 0.91 -17.95 3.59
CA ILE A 74 1.35 -17.48 4.90
C ILE A 74 1.58 -15.97 4.80
N LEU A 75 0.87 -15.23 5.64
CA LEU A 75 1.00 -13.79 5.77
C LEU A 75 1.61 -13.42 7.12
N LYS A 76 2.34 -12.32 7.15
CA LYS A 76 2.80 -11.67 8.36
C LYS A 76 2.29 -10.24 8.36
N GLY A 77 1.53 -9.88 9.39
CA GLY A 77 0.98 -8.54 9.56
C GLY A 77 -0.30 -8.51 10.39
N PRO A 78 -1.00 -7.36 10.40
CA PRO A 78 -0.62 -6.14 9.69
C PRO A 78 0.70 -5.55 10.22
N LEU A 79 1.50 -4.98 9.34
CA LEU A 79 2.82 -4.40 9.60
C LEU A 79 2.81 -2.91 9.27
N GLY A 80 3.83 -2.19 9.75
CA GLY A 80 3.90 -0.75 9.57
C GLY A 80 2.94 0.02 10.47
N LYS A 81 3.10 1.34 10.46
CA LYS A 81 2.33 2.28 11.28
C LYS A 81 1.04 2.65 10.57
N ARG A 82 -0.05 2.73 11.34
CA ARG A 82 -1.31 3.30 10.84
C ARG A 82 -1.14 4.80 10.56
N ILE A 83 -1.86 5.30 9.56
CA ILE A 83 -2.04 6.73 9.32
C ILE A 83 -3.44 7.16 9.78
N ASP A 84 -3.52 8.29 10.48
CA ASP A 84 -4.80 8.90 10.82
C ASP A 84 -5.29 9.73 9.62
N LEU A 85 -6.34 9.25 8.98
CA LEU A 85 -6.87 9.85 7.76
C LEU A 85 -7.50 11.23 8.04
N GLY A 86 -7.24 12.22 7.17
CA GLY A 86 -7.87 13.54 7.17
C GLY A 86 -9.37 13.51 6.84
N ARG A 87 -10.00 14.67 6.62
CA ARG A 87 -11.41 14.78 6.19
C ARG A 87 -11.55 14.94 4.67
N ARG A 88 -10.59 15.62 4.03
CA ARG A 88 -10.55 15.88 2.59
C ARG A 88 -9.19 15.45 2.05
N ILE A 89 -9.18 14.30 1.38
CA ILE A 89 -7.95 13.61 0.99
C ILE A 89 -7.75 13.70 -0.51
N LEU A 90 -6.55 14.12 -0.92
CA LEU A 90 -6.07 14.02 -2.28
C LEU A 90 -5.13 12.82 -2.42
N GLY A 91 -5.50 11.87 -3.27
CA GLY A 91 -4.59 10.83 -3.76
C GLY A 91 -3.81 11.31 -4.98
N ILE A 92 -2.50 11.10 -5.03
CA ILE A 92 -1.66 11.39 -6.19
C ILE A 92 -0.93 10.12 -6.60
N ALA A 93 -1.17 9.61 -7.79
CA ALA A 93 -0.54 8.36 -8.23
C ALA A 93 -0.23 8.32 -9.73
N GLU A 94 0.60 7.35 -10.10
CA GLU A 94 0.94 7.08 -11.50
C GLU A 94 0.84 5.59 -11.83
N GLY A 95 0.16 5.24 -12.92
CA GLY A 95 0.07 3.86 -13.41
C GLY A 95 -0.32 2.83 -12.34
N ASN A 96 0.50 1.80 -12.15
CA ASN A 96 0.27 0.76 -11.14
C ASN A 96 0.54 1.22 -9.70
N LEU A 97 1.19 2.37 -9.47
CA LEU A 97 1.43 2.90 -8.13
C LEU A 97 0.12 3.30 -7.43
N TYR A 98 -0.92 3.54 -8.22
CA TYR A 98 -2.27 3.79 -7.73
C TYR A 98 -2.79 2.72 -6.77
N TYR A 99 -2.43 1.46 -6.98
CA TYR A 99 -2.88 0.35 -6.13
C TYR A 99 -2.34 0.44 -4.68
N ASP A 100 -1.25 1.17 -4.45
CA ASP A 100 -0.71 1.41 -3.10
C ASP A 100 -1.61 2.34 -2.27
N LEU A 101 -2.43 3.16 -2.93
CA LEU A 101 -3.29 4.15 -2.29
C LEU A 101 -4.72 3.64 -2.07
N LEU A 102 -5.14 2.56 -2.73
CA LEU A 102 -6.53 2.15 -2.74
C LEU A 102 -7.09 1.89 -1.34
N PHE A 103 -6.38 1.14 -0.51
CA PHE A 103 -6.90 0.81 0.81
C PHE A 103 -7.17 2.03 1.71
N PRO A 104 -6.21 2.95 1.95
CA PRO A 104 -6.50 4.14 2.75
C PRO A 104 -7.58 5.04 2.12
N LEU A 105 -7.62 5.18 0.79
CA LEU A 105 -8.60 6.02 0.10
C LEU A 105 -10.02 5.41 0.16
N ARG A 106 -10.18 4.11 -0.07
CA ARG A 106 -11.46 3.39 0.06
C ARG A 106 -11.96 3.44 1.50
N GLN A 107 -11.05 3.24 2.47
CA GLN A 107 -11.43 3.32 3.87
C GLN A 107 -11.88 4.72 4.26
N ALA A 108 -11.25 5.77 3.72
CA ALA A 108 -11.71 7.14 3.91
C ALA A 108 -13.12 7.36 3.34
N LYS A 109 -13.40 6.92 2.10
CA LYS A 109 -14.75 6.98 1.53
C LYS A 109 -15.79 6.24 2.37
N ARG A 110 -15.47 5.03 2.86
CA ARG A 110 -16.36 4.26 3.77
C ARG A 110 -16.64 4.99 5.08
N GLN A 111 -15.73 5.84 5.54
CA GLN A 111 -15.90 6.72 6.71
C GLN A 111 -16.65 8.02 6.39
N GLY A 112 -17.17 8.19 5.17
CA GLY A 112 -17.89 9.39 4.74
C GLY A 112 -16.99 10.60 4.47
N LYS A 113 -15.69 10.39 4.26
CA LYS A 113 -14.72 11.46 3.98
C LYS A 113 -14.72 11.83 2.50
N GLU A 114 -14.29 13.04 2.22
CA GLU A 114 -14.08 13.48 0.84
C GLU A 114 -12.74 12.94 0.35
N VAL A 115 -12.77 12.34 -0.83
CA VAL A 115 -11.60 11.74 -1.46
C VAL A 115 -11.66 12.03 -2.93
N LYS A 116 -10.57 12.59 -3.46
CA LYS A 116 -10.34 12.81 -4.87
C LYS A 116 -8.96 12.29 -5.24
N VAL A 117 -8.77 11.94 -6.51
CA VAL A 117 -7.51 11.39 -6.98
C VAL A 117 -7.07 12.08 -8.25
N LEU A 118 -5.84 12.57 -8.25
CA LEU A 118 -5.11 12.93 -9.45
C LEU A 118 -4.25 11.73 -9.84
N CYS A 119 -4.63 11.03 -10.91
CA CYS A 119 -3.83 9.91 -11.40
C CYS A 119 -3.35 10.13 -12.83
N LYS A 120 -2.06 9.91 -13.04
CA LYS A 120 -1.46 9.89 -14.37
C LYS A 120 -1.39 8.45 -14.87
N ASP A 121 -1.80 8.21 -16.11
CA ASP A 121 -1.71 6.89 -16.77
C ASP A 121 -2.40 5.74 -16.00
N CYS A 122 -3.45 6.03 -15.22
CA CYS A 122 -4.27 5.02 -14.56
C CYS A 122 -5.77 5.37 -14.55
N GLU A 123 -6.61 4.35 -14.42
CA GLU A 123 -8.06 4.50 -14.26
C GLU A 123 -8.39 4.55 -12.76
N SER A 124 -8.77 5.73 -12.25
CA SER A 124 -9.20 5.89 -10.85
C SER A 124 -10.69 5.61 -10.67
N GLU A 125 -11.07 5.10 -9.50
CA GLU A 125 -12.48 4.96 -9.09
C GLU A 125 -13.01 6.18 -8.34
N PHE A 126 -12.14 7.18 -8.12
CA PHE A 126 -12.45 8.41 -7.41
C PHE A 126 -12.54 9.58 -8.39
N GLU A 127 -13.28 10.61 -7.99
CA GLU A 127 -13.38 11.85 -8.77
C GLU A 127 -12.03 12.58 -8.84
N GLU A 128 -11.78 13.26 -9.96
CA GLU A 128 -10.63 14.14 -10.10
C GLU A 128 -10.83 15.47 -9.35
N PRO A 129 -9.76 16.06 -8.77
CA PRO A 129 -9.84 17.34 -8.09
C PRO A 129 -10.06 18.50 -9.07
N SER A 130 -10.74 19.54 -8.60
CA SER A 130 -10.75 20.84 -9.31
C SER A 130 -9.49 21.65 -8.99
N ARG A 131 -9.10 22.60 -9.85
CA ARG A 131 -7.82 23.33 -9.74
C ARG A 131 -7.61 24.08 -8.41
N ASP A 132 -8.67 24.64 -7.84
CA ASP A 132 -8.61 25.49 -6.64
C ASP A 132 -9.17 24.77 -5.40
N GLU A 133 -9.09 23.45 -5.38
CA GLU A 133 -9.64 22.64 -4.31
C GLU A 133 -8.60 22.33 -3.24
N ASP A 134 -8.91 22.69 -1.99
CA ASP A 134 -8.03 22.42 -0.85
C ASP A 134 -8.24 21.02 -0.27
N PHE A 135 -7.15 20.41 0.20
CA PHE A 135 -7.16 19.12 0.86
C PHE A 135 -6.37 19.19 2.17
N ASP A 136 -6.87 18.54 3.23
CA ASP A 136 -6.19 18.51 4.52
C ASP A 136 -5.18 17.36 4.64
N MET A 137 -5.18 16.45 3.66
CA MET A 137 -4.25 15.34 3.59
C MET A 137 -3.93 15.00 2.14
N ILE A 138 -2.65 14.77 1.86
CA ILE A 138 -2.18 14.24 0.57
C ILE A 138 -1.57 12.87 0.82
N LEU A 139 -2.04 11.87 0.07
CA LEU A 139 -1.46 10.54 -0.03
C LEU A 139 -0.89 10.36 -1.43
N ALA A 140 0.37 9.98 -1.55
CA ALA A 140 1.02 9.85 -2.84
C ALA A 140 1.72 8.49 -3.01
N SER A 141 1.70 7.95 -4.22
CA SER A 141 2.58 6.88 -4.65
C SER A 141 3.05 7.21 -6.06
N VAL A 142 4.27 7.72 -6.16
CA VAL A 142 4.86 8.30 -7.38
C VAL A 142 6.28 7.76 -7.59
N ASP A 143 6.86 8.00 -8.76
CA ASP A 143 8.27 7.70 -8.98
C ASP A 143 9.16 8.42 -7.96
N TYR A 144 10.28 7.79 -7.58
CA TYR A 144 11.20 8.32 -6.59
C TYR A 144 11.66 9.75 -6.90
N ASN A 145 11.86 10.08 -8.17
CA ASN A 145 12.35 11.40 -8.59
C ASN A 145 11.29 12.51 -8.46
N GLU A 146 10.02 12.14 -8.37
CA GLU A 146 8.89 13.07 -8.29
C GLU A 146 8.57 13.47 -6.83
N ILE A 147 9.06 12.71 -5.84
CA ILE A 147 8.80 12.92 -4.41
C ILE A 147 9.18 14.33 -3.95
N LYS A 148 10.30 14.86 -4.46
CA LYS A 148 10.81 16.19 -4.09
C LYS A 148 9.90 17.34 -4.52
N TYR A 149 8.94 17.11 -5.42
CA TYR A 149 7.97 18.11 -5.85
C TYR A 149 6.67 18.08 -5.04
N LEU A 150 6.51 17.09 -4.15
CA LEU A 150 5.37 17.00 -3.26
C LEU A 150 5.54 17.90 -2.03
N PRO A 151 4.44 18.37 -1.41
CA PRO A 151 4.52 19.14 -0.18
C PRO A 151 5.21 18.36 0.95
N PRO A 152 6.01 19.01 1.84
CA PRO A 152 6.76 18.34 2.91
C PRO A 152 5.91 17.49 3.86
N GLU A 153 4.64 17.85 4.07
CA GLU A 153 3.69 17.16 4.94
C GLU A 153 2.87 16.06 4.24
N ALA A 154 3.01 15.90 2.91
CA ALA A 154 2.35 14.82 2.18
C ALA A 154 2.93 13.46 2.61
N TYR A 155 2.08 12.44 2.67
CA TYR A 155 2.50 11.07 2.92
C TYR A 155 2.77 10.36 1.60
N VAL A 156 3.93 9.73 1.47
CA VAL A 156 4.34 8.96 0.30
C VAL A 156 4.48 7.49 0.66
N TYR A 157 3.93 6.60 -0.16
CA TYR A 157 4.11 5.16 -0.02
C TYR A 157 5.50 4.73 -0.50
N VAL A 158 6.37 4.31 0.42
CA VAL A 158 7.78 4.01 0.12
C VAL A 158 8.00 2.56 -0.35
N ARG A 159 7.68 2.29 -1.62
CA ARG A 159 7.84 0.94 -2.21
C ARG A 159 9.23 0.62 -2.79
N TRP A 160 10.07 1.62 -3.05
CA TRP A 160 11.41 1.43 -3.62
C TRP A 160 12.46 0.94 -2.61
N VAL A 161 12.09 0.90 -1.34
CA VAL A 161 13.00 0.56 -0.24
C VAL A 161 13.02 -0.94 -0.04
N LYS A 162 14.22 -1.52 -0.03
CA LYS A 162 14.37 -2.94 0.28
C LYS A 162 14.01 -3.19 1.75
N MET A 163 13.08 -4.12 1.99
CA MET A 163 12.80 -4.65 3.32
C MET A 163 13.24 -6.11 3.40
N ASN A 164 13.73 -6.52 4.57
CA ASN A 164 14.16 -7.90 4.82
C ASN A 164 13.41 -8.51 6.01
N CYS A 165 13.69 -8.03 7.24
CA CYS A 165 13.06 -8.60 8.44
C CYS A 165 11.61 -8.14 8.66
N ASN A 166 11.23 -7.00 8.08
CA ASN A 166 9.93 -6.33 8.26
C ASN A 166 9.56 -6.03 9.74
N MET A 167 10.56 -5.94 10.63
CA MET A 167 10.38 -5.83 12.09
C MET A 167 11.33 -4.82 12.73
N GLY A 168 12.02 -3.99 11.93
CA GLY A 168 12.96 -2.98 12.43
C GLY A 168 14.28 -3.51 12.98
N VAL A 169 14.48 -4.83 13.07
CA VAL A 169 15.66 -5.43 13.70
C VAL A 169 16.92 -5.34 12.82
N CYS A 170 16.81 -5.47 11.51
CA CYS A 170 17.97 -5.56 10.62
C CYS A 170 18.50 -4.22 10.09
N GLY A 171 17.74 -3.13 10.22
CA GLY A 171 18.11 -1.81 9.70
C GLY A 171 18.15 -1.65 8.17
N ILE A 172 18.00 -2.70 7.37
CA ILE A 172 18.13 -2.65 5.89
C ILE A 172 17.22 -1.62 5.22
N CYS A 173 16.04 -1.36 5.77
CA CYS A 173 15.10 -0.39 5.19
C CYS A 173 15.39 1.06 5.59
N ASN A 174 16.52 1.36 6.25
CA ASN A 174 16.77 2.70 6.76
C ASN A 174 16.79 3.76 5.64
N ILE A 175 16.05 4.85 5.84
CA ILE A 175 16.13 6.08 5.04
C ILE A 175 16.24 7.22 6.03
N ASN A 176 17.34 7.97 5.99
CA ASN A 176 17.56 9.15 6.83
C ASN A 176 17.28 8.92 8.33
N GLY A 177 17.61 7.72 8.84
CA GLY A 177 17.37 7.36 10.24
C GLY A 177 16.00 6.74 10.52
N HIS A 178 15.06 6.76 9.56
CA HIS A 178 13.73 6.17 9.69
C HIS A 178 13.68 4.74 9.16
N LEU A 179 12.84 3.91 9.76
CA LEU A 179 12.63 2.51 9.38
C LEU A 179 11.20 2.33 8.81
N PRO A 180 10.98 2.40 7.49
CA PRO A 180 9.68 2.25 6.85
C PRO A 180 8.91 0.98 7.20
N CYS A 181 9.58 -0.13 7.53
CA CYS A 181 8.87 -1.35 7.97
C CYS A 181 8.18 -1.20 9.33
N ILE A 182 8.57 -0.20 10.13
CA ILE A 182 8.00 0.13 11.44
C ILE A 182 7.20 1.43 11.36
N GLU A 183 7.77 2.47 10.76
CA GLU A 183 7.24 3.83 10.74
C GLU A 183 6.34 4.11 9.54
N GLY A 184 6.55 3.39 8.44
CA GLY A 184 5.80 3.53 7.19
C GLY A 184 4.84 2.35 6.97
N PRO A 185 4.60 1.94 5.71
CA PRO A 185 5.24 2.41 4.47
C PRO A 185 4.84 3.81 4.02
N PHE A 186 3.81 4.41 4.59
CA PHE A 186 3.52 5.83 4.34
C PHE A 186 4.40 6.71 5.22
N MET A 187 5.30 7.47 4.59
CA MET A 187 6.26 8.36 5.24
C MET A 187 6.04 9.80 4.77
N LYS A 188 6.30 10.81 5.59
CA LYS A 188 6.20 12.19 5.13
C LYS A 188 7.36 12.55 4.21
N VAL A 189 7.12 13.38 3.20
CA VAL A 189 8.15 13.83 2.26
C VAL A 189 9.38 14.40 2.98
N LYS A 190 9.17 15.24 4.00
CA LYS A 190 10.25 15.83 4.80
C LYS A 190 11.16 14.83 5.54
N ASP A 191 10.69 13.60 5.73
CA ASP A 191 11.45 12.53 6.38
C ASP A 191 12.24 11.71 5.34
N LEU A 192 12.02 11.94 4.04
CA LEU A 192 12.57 11.17 2.92
C LEU A 192 13.58 11.95 2.07
N VAL A 193 13.35 13.26 1.91
CA VAL A 193 14.21 14.15 1.12
C VAL A 193 14.71 15.29 1.99
N ASP A 194 15.97 15.67 1.77
CA ASP A 194 16.61 16.83 2.40
C ASP A 194 16.18 18.15 1.74
#